data_AF-A0A3P7KWH3-F1
#
_entry.id   AF-A0A3P7KWH3-F1
#
_cell.length_a   1.000
_cell.length_b   1.000
_cell.length_c   1.000
_cell.angle_alpha   90.00
_cell.angle_beta   90.00
_cell.angle_gamma   90.00
#
_symmetry.space_group_name_H-M   'P 1'
#
loop_
_entity.id
_entity.type
_entity.pdbx_description
1 polymer ?
#
loop_
_entity_poly.entity_id
_entity_poly.type
_entity_poly.pdbx_seq_one_letter_code
_entity_poly.pdbx_strand_id
1 'polypeptide(L)' 'MVTAIRIAEQTLSGIRDLHIVRICGYIHRDIKPDNFAIGKEDDDTYHTVFILDFKFARKFR' A
#
# COMPACT_ATOMS: atom_id res chain seq x y z
N MET A 1 1.85 -16.82 -12.35
CA MET A 1 2.81 -15.69 -12.34
C MET A 1 2.16 -14.32 -12.45
N VAL A 2 1.10 -14.15 -13.27
CA VAL A 2 0.42 -12.85 -13.49
C VAL A 2 -0.06 -12.18 -12.19
N THR A 3 -0.63 -12.95 -11.25
CA THR A 3 -1.16 -12.40 -9.99
C THR A 3 -0.08 -11.76 -9.11
N ALA A 4 1.06 -12.43 -8.95
CA ALA A 4 2.16 -11.93 -8.11
C ALA A 4 2.74 -10.61 -8.66
N ILE A 5 2.87 -10.50 -9.98
CA ILE A 5 3.36 -9.28 -10.63
C ILE A 5 2.38 -8.12 -10.41
N ARG A 6 1.06 -8.35 -10.59
CA ARG A 6 0.03 -7.32 -10.36
C ARG A 6 -0.01 -6.84 -8.92
N ILE A 7 0.09 -7.77 -7.95
CA ILE A 7 0.15 -7.42 -6.53
C ILE A 7 1.40 -6.59 -6.22
N ALA A 8 2.56 -7.01 -6.74
CA ALA A 8 3.82 -6.29 -6.55
C ALA A 8 3.78 -4.87 -7.13
N GLU A 9 3.21 -4.70 -8.32
CA GLU A 9 3.06 -3.41 -8.99
C GLU A 9 2.18 -2.43 -8.18
N GLN A 10 1.01 -2.89 -7.72
CA GLN A 10 0.11 -2.06 -6.90
C GLN A 10 0.73 -1.73 -5.54
N THR A 11 1.35 -2.71 -4.88
CA THR A 11 2.04 -2.53 -3.61
C THR A 11 3.16 -1.49 -3.73
N LEU A 12 4.00 -1.61 -4.77
CA LEU A 12 5.08 -0.67 -5.02
C LEU A 12 4.55 0.74 -5.32
N SER A 13 3.48 0.85 -6.09
CA SER A 13 2.84 2.13 -6.40
C SER A 13 2.30 2.80 -5.14
N GLY A 14 1.61 2.07 -4.26
CA GLY A 14 1.12 2.62 -2.99
C GLY A 14 2.24 3.05 -2.05
N ILE A 15 3.33 2.27 -1.96
CA ILE A 15 4.52 2.65 -1.15
C ILE A 15 5.19 3.90 -1.73
N ARG A 16 5.30 4.00 -3.05
CA ARG A 16 5.84 5.20 -3.71
C ARG A 16 5.01 6.43 -3.36
N ASP A 17 3.69 6.35 -3.46
CA ASP A 17 2.81 7.48 -3.19
C ASP A 17 2.85 7.88 -1.70
N LEU A 18 2.96 6.91 -0.80
CA LEU A 18 3.23 7.14 0.62
C LEU A 18 4.54 7.93 0.85
N HIS A 19 5.58 7.59 0.09
CA HIS A 19 6.90 8.22 0.19
C HIS A 19 6.97 9.60 -0.48
N ILE A 20 6.15 9.89 -1.48
CA ILE A 20 6.18 11.19 -2.15
C ILE A 20 5.73 12.28 -1.18
N VAL A 21 6.64 13.20 -0.84
CA VAL A 21 6.40 14.31 0.11
C VAL A 21 5.24 15.21 -0.29
N ARG A 22 5.02 15.40 -1.60
CA ARG A 22 3.90 16.21 -2.12
C ARG A 22 2.54 15.51 -2.01
N ILE A 23 2.51 14.20 -1.74
CA ILE A 23 1.29 13.39 -1.61
C ILE A 23 1.07 13.08 -0.12
N CYS A 24 1.96 12.29 0.49
CA CYS A 24 1.87 11.91 1.90
C CYS A 24 3.10 12.32 2.72
N GLY A 25 4.31 11.94 2.29
CA GLY A 25 5.57 12.25 3.01
C GLY A 25 5.82 11.41 4.26
N TYR A 26 5.42 10.13 4.26
CA TYR A 26 5.62 9.20 5.37
C TYR A 26 6.45 7.99 4.94
N ILE A 27 7.14 7.37 5.89
CA ILE A 27 7.74 6.03 5.75
C ILE A 27 6.91 5.07 6.59
N HIS A 28 6.42 3.96 6.03
CA HIS A 28 5.58 2.99 6.74
C HIS A 28 6.32 2.27 7.89
N ARG A 29 7.57 1.85 7.64
CA ARG A 29 8.48 1.14 8.56
C ARG A 29 8.06 -0.28 9.01
N ASP A 30 6.95 -0.82 8.51
CA ASP A 30 6.47 -2.17 8.82
C ASP A 30 5.83 -2.81 7.58
N ILE A 31 6.63 -3.02 6.53
CA ILE A 31 6.16 -3.60 5.26
C ILE A 31 6.22 -5.13 5.36
N LYS A 32 5.04 -5.76 5.35
CA LYS A 32 4.84 -7.21 5.36
C LYS A 32 3.45 -7.55 4.85
N PRO A 33 3.19 -8.78 4.35
CA PRO A 33 1.89 -9.15 3.78
C PRO A 33 0.69 -8.86 4.67
N ASP A 34 0.82 -9.02 5.98
CA ASP A 34 -0.25 -8.80 6.98
C ASP A 34 -0.79 -7.35 6.99
N ASN A 35 0.02 -6.39 6.54
CA ASN A 35 -0.36 -4.97 6.48
C ASN A 35 -0.90 -4.58 5.09
N PHE A 36 -1.21 -5.55 4.23
CA PHE A 36 -1.90 -5.32 2.96
C PHE A 36 -3.21 -6.10 2.93
N ALA A 37 -4.23 -5.50 2.31
CA ALA A 37 -5.51 -6.16 2.11
C ALA A 37 -6.04 -5.94 0.70
N ILE A 38 -6.89 -6.84 0.26
CA ILE A 38 -7.67 -6.69 -0.97
C ILE A 38 -8.97 -5.97 -0.62
N GLY A 39 -9.40 -5.05 -1.50
CA GLY A 39 -10.68 -4.38 -1.35
C GLY A 39 -11.88 -5.33 -1.40
N LYS A 40 -13.04 -4.81 -1.02
CA LYS A 40 -14.28 -5.58 -1.00
C LYS A 40 -14.96 -5.56 -2.37
N GLU A 41 -15.67 -6.64 -2.67
CA GLU A 41 -16.48 -6.76 -3.89
C GLU A 41 -17.65 -5.77 -3.90
N ASP A 42 -18.31 -5.58 -2.75
CA ASP A 42 -19.44 -4.64 -2.59
C ASP A 42 -19.07 -3.19 -2.91
N ASP A 43 -17.78 -2.83 -2.77
CA ASP A 43 -17.25 -1.48 -3.01
C ASP A 43 -16.58 -1.36 -4.41
N ASP A 44 -16.71 -2.37 -5.28
CA ASP A 44 -16.02 -2.47 -6.59
C ASP A 44 -14.48 -2.31 -6.49
N THR A 45 -13.89 -2.76 -5.37
CA THR A 45 -12.46 -2.60 -5.06
C THR A 45 -11.70 -3.92 -4.93
N TYR A 46 -12.32 -5.04 -5.30
CA TYR A 46 -11.77 -6.40 -5.21
C TYR A 46 -10.49 -6.66 -6.03
N HIS A 47 -10.09 -5.72 -6.89
CA HIS A 47 -8.82 -5.73 -7.63
C HIS A 47 -7.80 -4.71 -7.14
N THR A 48 -8.08 -4.04 -6.02
CA THR A 48 -7.24 -3.00 -5.44
C THR A 48 -6.54 -3.51 -4.18
N VAL A 49 -5.23 -3.32 -4.11
CA VAL A 49 -4.42 -3.60 -2.90
C VAL A 49 -4.34 -2.33 -2.05
N PHE A 50 -4.72 -2.44 -0.78
CA PHE A 50 -4.69 -1.37 0.21
C PHE A 50 -3.53 -1.55 1.19
N ILE A 51 -2.95 -0.43 1.61
CA ILE A 51 -1.94 -0.38 2.69
C ILE A 51 -2.67 -0.12 4.01
N LEU A 52 -2.42 -0.97 4.99
CA LEU A 52 -3.02 -0.92 6.31
C LEU A 52 -1.96 -0.70 7.40
N ASP A 53 -2.43 -0.41 8.61
CA ASP A 53 -1.60 -0.34 9.82
C ASP A 53 -0.43 0.66 9.77
N PHE A 54 -0.77 1.94 9.84
CA PHE A 54 0.19 3.05 9.90
C PHE A 54 0.74 3.31 11.30
N LYS A 55 0.60 2.40 12.27
CA LYS A 55 1.01 2.66 13.68
C LYS A 55 2.50 2.98 13.84
N PHE A 56 3.33 2.44 12.95
CA PHE A 56 4.77 2.73 12.90
C PHE A 56 5.12 3.77 11.84
N ALA A 57 4.16 4.32 11.10
CA ALA A 57 4.46 5.28 10.06
C ALA A 57 5.07 6.55 10.68
N ARG A 58 6.08 7.11 10.01
CA ARG A 58 6.75 8.33 10.46
C ARG A 58 6.88 9.29 9.30
N LYS A 59 6.49 10.55 9.53
CA LYS A 59 6.73 11.62 8.58
C LYS A 59 8.23 11.78 8.37
N PHE A 60 8.67 11.79 7.12
CA PHE A 60 10.06 12.08 6.80
C PHE A 60 10.09 13.33 5.93
N ARG A 61 10.68 14.38 6.51
CA ARG A 61 10.69 15.76 6.04
C ARG A 61 9.39 16.54 6.26
#